data_AF-A0A699JFP6-F1
#
_entry.id   AF-A0A699JFP6-F1
#
_cell.length_a   1.000
_cell.length_b   1.000
_cell.length_c   1.000
_cell.angle_alpha   90.00
_cell.angle_beta   90.00
_cell.angle_gamma   90.00
#
_symmetry.space_group_name_H-M   'P 1'
#
loop_
_entity.id
_entity.type
_entity.pdbx_description
1 polymer ?
#
loop_
_entity_poly.entity_id
_entity_poly.type
_entity_poly.pdbx_seq_one_letter_code
_entity_poly.pdbx_strand_id
1 'polypeptide(L)'
;MEIVFHISNCPPRYQVKYATFTLLDGALTWWNSHKRTIGVDDAYAMTWKALIKIMTKRFQELNLLCTKMVLEEEDMVEKYIRGLPYNIQGNVIAAEPTRLQDAIHVANNLMDQKLKADKPKDNTLTDSVPGQNVASR
;
A
#
# COMPACT_ATOMS: atom_id res chain seq x y z
N MET A 1 13.94 4.77 -30.30
CA MET A 1 14.47 3.82 -31.30
C MET A 1 13.80 3.94 -32.67
N GLU A 2 12.49 4.17 -32.77
CA GLU A 2 11.79 4.25 -34.07
C GLU A 2 12.36 5.33 -35.01
N ILE A 3 12.61 6.53 -34.49
CA ILE A 3 13.27 7.62 -35.23
C ILE A 3 14.69 7.21 -35.67
N VAL A 4 15.44 6.54 -34.80
CA VAL A 4 16.80 6.06 -35.11
C VAL A 4 16.77 5.03 -36.24
N PHE A 5 15.81 4.11 -36.23
CA PHE A 5 15.63 3.14 -37.32
C PHE A 5 15.27 3.81 -38.63
N HIS A 6 14.42 4.84 -38.60
CA HIS A 6 14.04 5.58 -39.79
C HIS A 6 15.23 6.33 -40.39
N ILE A 7 15.95 7.12 -39.58
CA ILE A 7 17.11 7.91 -40.04
C ILE A 7 18.24 7.00 -40.57
N SER A 8 18.46 5.85 -39.93
CA SER A 8 19.52 4.91 -40.33
C SER A 8 19.11 3.95 -41.46
N ASN A 9 17.88 4.02 -41.97
CA ASN A 9 17.31 3.03 -42.88
C ASN A 9 17.50 1.58 -42.37
N CYS A 10 17.32 1.36 -41.06
CA CYS A 10 17.58 0.08 -40.41
C CYS A 10 16.61 -1.00 -40.92
N PRO A 11 17.11 -2.08 -41.53
CA PRO A 11 16.26 -3.19 -41.99
C PRO A 11 15.51 -3.84 -40.81
N PRO A 12 14.23 -4.25 -40.99
CA PRO A 12 13.42 -4.84 -39.91
C PRO A 12 14.11 -5.98 -39.17
N ARG A 13 14.85 -6.84 -39.89
CA ARG A 13 15.61 -7.98 -39.34
C ARG A 13 16.71 -7.60 -38.34
N TYR A 14 17.14 -6.34 -38.31
CA TYR A 14 18.19 -5.87 -37.40
C TYR A 14 17.66 -4.98 -36.27
N GLN A 15 16.42 -4.50 -36.36
CA GLN A 15 15.87 -3.55 -35.38
C GLN A 15 15.90 -4.09 -33.95
N VAL A 16 15.50 -5.35 -33.75
CA VAL A 16 15.53 -6.00 -32.42
C VAL A 16 16.96 -6.13 -31.90
N LYS A 17 17.93 -6.51 -32.76
CA LYS A 17 19.35 -6.56 -32.36
C LYS A 17 19.81 -5.18 -31.90
N TYR A 18 19.63 -4.15 -32.71
CA TYR A 18 20.03 -2.78 -32.35
C TYR A 18 19.37 -2.29 -31.07
N ALA A 19 18.05 -2.42 -30.93
CA ALA A 19 17.36 -1.98 -29.72
C ALA A 19 17.80 -2.74 -28.46
N THR A 20 18.04 -4.04 -28.58
CA THR A 20 18.41 -4.84 -27.41
C THR A 20 19.83 -4.56 -26.93
N PHE A 21 20.72 -4.10 -27.81
CA PHE A 21 22.04 -3.57 -27.43
C PHE A 21 21.97 -2.26 -26.64
N THR A 22 20.87 -1.51 -26.74
CA THR A 22 20.68 -0.26 -25.97
C THR A 22 20.04 -0.48 -24.61
N LEU A 23 19.65 -1.72 -24.27
CA LEU A 23 19.08 -2.03 -22.96
C LEU A 23 20.15 -1.96 -21.89
N LEU A 24 19.77 -1.45 -20.72
CA LEU A 24 20.63 -1.31 -19.55
C LEU A 24 20.04 -2.06 -18.35
N ASP A 25 20.90 -2.38 -17.38
CA ASP A 25 20.56 -2.88 -16.05
C ASP A 25 19.50 -4.01 -16.02
N GLY A 26 18.39 -3.78 -15.33
CA GLY A 26 17.30 -4.74 -15.15
C GLY A 26 16.65 -5.13 -16.48
N ALA A 27 16.54 -4.21 -17.44
CA ALA A 27 15.98 -4.50 -18.75
C ALA A 27 16.90 -5.42 -19.57
N LEU A 28 18.22 -5.19 -19.53
CA LEU A 28 19.21 -6.05 -20.18
C LEU A 28 19.24 -7.45 -19.55
N THR A 29 19.21 -7.50 -18.22
CA THR A 29 19.19 -8.77 -17.46
C THR A 29 17.95 -9.59 -17.81
N TRP A 30 16.78 -8.95 -17.81
CA TRP A 30 15.53 -9.59 -18.19
C TRP A 30 15.57 -10.08 -19.65
N TRP A 31 16.02 -9.24 -20.59
CA TRP A 31 16.11 -9.62 -22.01
C TRP A 31 17.04 -10.82 -22.22
N ASN A 32 18.18 -10.87 -21.55
CA ASN A 32 19.10 -12.01 -21.62
C ASN A 32 18.51 -13.30 -21.03
N SER A 33 17.61 -13.20 -20.05
CA SER A 33 16.85 -14.34 -19.55
C SER A 33 15.78 -14.77 -20.57
N HIS A 34 14.99 -13.83 -21.08
CA HIS A 34 13.96 -14.10 -22.07
C HIS A 34 14.52 -14.77 -23.33
N LYS A 35 15.64 -14.26 -23.85
CA LYS A 35 16.38 -14.83 -24.99
C LYS A 35 16.84 -16.27 -24.73
N ARG A 36 17.20 -16.62 -23.49
CA ARG A 36 17.52 -18.00 -23.12
C ARG A 36 16.27 -18.89 -23.11
N THR A 37 15.13 -18.36 -22.68
CA THR A 37 13.86 -19.10 -22.64
C THR A 37 13.31 -19.40 -24.04
N ILE A 38 13.31 -18.41 -24.94
CA ILE A 38 12.72 -18.57 -26.26
C ILE A 38 13.71 -19.04 -27.33
N GLY A 39 15.01 -19.03 -27.03
CA GLY A 39 16.07 -19.34 -28.00
C GLY A 39 16.57 -18.09 -28.75
N VAL A 40 17.85 -18.08 -29.10
CA VAL A 40 18.50 -16.90 -29.72
C VAL A 40 17.94 -16.60 -31.11
N ASP A 41 17.67 -17.64 -31.90
CA ASP A 41 17.16 -17.49 -33.27
C ASP A 41 15.74 -16.92 -33.27
N ASP A 42 14.85 -17.50 -32.47
CA ASP A 42 13.47 -17.00 -32.29
C ASP A 42 13.47 -15.60 -31.68
N ALA A 43 14.39 -15.32 -30.74
CA ALA A 43 14.53 -14.00 -30.13
C ALA A 43 14.88 -12.91 -31.15
N TYR A 44 15.72 -13.19 -32.14
CA TYR A 44 16.10 -12.22 -33.16
C TYR A 44 15.24 -12.27 -34.42
N ALA A 45 14.43 -13.31 -34.61
CA ALA A 45 13.41 -13.38 -35.65
C ALA A 45 12.17 -12.54 -35.33
N MET A 46 11.97 -12.15 -34.06
CA MET A 46 10.82 -11.33 -33.68
C MET A 46 10.84 -9.95 -34.35
N THR A 47 9.66 -9.35 -34.50
CA THR A 47 9.54 -7.98 -35.00
C THR A 47 9.78 -6.97 -33.87
N TRP A 48 10.17 -5.75 -34.23
CA TRP A 48 10.26 -4.63 -33.27
C TRP A 48 8.96 -4.43 -32.48
N LYS A 49 7.81 -4.54 -33.16
CA LYS A 49 6.48 -4.44 -32.53
C LYS A 49 6.25 -5.52 -31.48
N ALA A 50 6.68 -6.75 -31.75
CA ALA A 50 6.60 -7.85 -30.79
C ALA A 50 7.50 -7.57 -29.56
N LEU A 51 8.72 -7.08 -29.78
CA LEU A 51 9.63 -6.68 -28.69
C LEU A 51 9.01 -5.59 -27.80
N ILE A 52 8.44 -4.53 -28.39
CA ILE A 52 7.74 -3.49 -27.63
C ILE A 52 6.61 -4.08 -26.79
N LYS A 53 5.79 -4.95 -27.39
CA LYS A 53 4.67 -5.59 -26.67
C LYS A 53 5.13 -6.37 -25.44
N ILE A 54 6.19 -7.16 -25.54
CA ILE A 54 6.69 -7.95 -24.39
C ILE A 54 7.37 -7.06 -23.34
N MET A 55 8.08 -6.02 -23.75
CA MET A 55 8.73 -5.08 -22.84
C MET A 55 7.68 -4.26 -22.06
N THR A 56 6.65 -3.77 -22.74
CA THR A 56 5.53 -3.07 -22.10
C THR A 56 4.80 -3.98 -21.13
N LYS A 57 4.51 -5.23 -21.51
CA LYS A 57 3.89 -6.20 -20.61
C LYS A 57 4.73 -6.42 -19.37
N ARG A 58 6.05 -6.62 -19.52
CA ARG A 58 6.96 -6.81 -18.38
C ARG A 58 6.98 -5.58 -17.47
N PHE A 59 7.01 -4.38 -18.04
CA PHE A 59 6.97 -3.15 -17.28
C PHE A 59 5.66 -3.02 -16.49
N GLN A 60 4.51 -3.33 -17.11
CA GLN A 60 3.21 -3.31 -16.43
C GLN A 60 3.14 -4.33 -15.29
N GLU A 61 3.66 -5.55 -15.48
CA GLU A 61 3.73 -6.56 -14.41
C GLU A 61 4.59 -6.09 -13.22
N LEU A 62 5.74 -5.47 -13.51
CA LEU A 62 6.60 -4.89 -12.49
C LEU A 62 5.90 -3.72 -11.78
N ASN A 63 5.23 -2.85 -12.53
CA ASN A 63 4.49 -1.73 -11.96
C ASN A 63 3.38 -2.21 -11.01
N LEU A 64 2.60 -3.20 -11.43
CA LEU A 64 1.54 -3.78 -10.60
C LEU A 64 2.11 -4.44 -9.33
N LEU A 65 3.27 -5.09 -9.42
CA LEU A 65 3.94 -5.65 -8.25
C LEU A 65 4.40 -4.55 -7.29
N CYS A 66 4.98 -3.47 -7.82
CA CYS A 66 5.35 -2.30 -7.03
C CYS A 66 4.12 -1.66 -6.36
N THR A 67 3.02 -1.44 -7.07
CA THR A 67 1.77 -0.90 -6.48
C THR A 67 1.21 -1.82 -5.40
N LYS A 68 1.27 -3.14 -5.56
CA LYS A 68 0.83 -4.07 -4.51
C LYS A 68 1.72 -4.04 -3.26
N MET A 69 3.00 -3.72 -3.42
CA MET A 69 3.95 -3.59 -2.32
C MET A 69 3.89 -2.20 -1.67
N VAL A 70 3.66 -1.16 -2.46
CA VAL A 70 3.44 0.22 -2.01
C VAL A 70 1.95 0.40 -1.80
N LEU A 71 1.46 -0.02 -0.64
CA LEU A 71 0.07 0.22 -0.24
C LEU A 71 -0.21 1.73 -0.29
N GLU A 72 -1.26 2.12 -1.02
CA GLU A 72 -1.75 3.51 -1.01
C GLU A 72 -2.27 3.87 0.40
N GLU A 73 -2.38 5.17 0.72
CA GLU A 73 -2.83 5.57 2.07
C GLU A 73 -4.23 5.03 2.38
N GLU A 74 -5.13 4.99 1.39
CA GLU A 74 -6.46 4.40 1.53
C GLU A 74 -6.39 2.90 1.82
N ASP A 75 -5.53 2.15 1.12
CA ASP A 75 -5.32 0.71 1.33
C ASP A 75 -4.77 0.40 2.72
N MET A 76 -3.88 1.27 3.24
CA MET A 76 -3.35 1.16 4.58
C MET A 76 -4.40 1.44 5.65
N VAL A 77 -5.20 2.50 5.46
CA VAL A 77 -6.31 2.85 6.34
C VAL A 77 -7.36 1.74 6.37
N GLU A 78 -7.76 1.22 5.20
CA GLU A 78 -8.74 0.14 5.11
C GLU A 78 -8.25 -1.11 5.84
N LYS A 79 -7.02 -1.54 5.58
CA LYS A 79 -6.42 -2.69 6.27
C LYS A 79 -6.36 -2.50 7.77
N TYR A 80 -6.03 -1.30 8.23
CA TYR A 80 -6.00 -0.96 9.65
C TYR A 80 -7.40 -1.06 10.27
N ILE A 81 -8.40 -0.40 9.67
CA ILE A 81 -9.80 -0.42 10.12
C ILE A 81 -10.33 -1.86 10.17
N ARG A 82 -10.02 -2.69 9.16
CA ARG A 82 -10.44 -4.10 9.12
C ARG A 82 -9.80 -4.94 10.23
N GLY A 83 -8.65 -4.54 10.75
CA GLY A 83 -7.98 -5.19 11.88
C GLY A 83 -8.48 -4.76 13.26
N LEU A 84 -9.33 -3.73 13.35
CA LEU A 84 -9.83 -3.23 14.64
C LEU A 84 -10.95 -4.10 15.22
N PRO A 85 -11.10 -4.15 16.55
CA PRO A 85 -12.27 -4.72 17.20
C PRO A 85 -13.58 -4.07 16.72
N TYR A 86 -14.61 -4.89 16.45
CA TYR A 86 -15.88 -4.46 15.87
C TYR A 86 -16.57 -3.32 16.65
N ASN A 87 -16.37 -3.30 17.97
CA ASN A 87 -17.00 -2.37 18.90
C ASN A 87 -16.45 -0.93 18.83
N ILE A 88 -15.35 -0.70 18.11
CA ILE A 88 -14.80 0.62 17.78
C ILE A 88 -14.70 0.86 16.28
N GLN A 89 -14.66 -0.21 15.48
CA GLN A 89 -14.51 -0.15 14.03
C GLN A 89 -15.53 0.78 13.35
N GLY A 90 -16.82 0.66 13.69
CA GLY A 90 -17.86 1.51 13.11
C GLY A 90 -17.67 3.01 13.39
N ASN A 91 -17.15 3.34 14.58
CA ASN A 91 -16.88 4.72 14.95
C ASN A 91 -15.65 5.28 14.23
N VAL A 92 -14.62 4.46 14.01
CA VAL A 92 -13.45 4.86 13.23
C VAL A 92 -13.82 5.06 11.76
N ILE A 93 -14.68 4.21 11.20
CA ILE A 93 -15.22 4.40 9.83
C ILE A 93 -15.98 5.73 9.72
N ALA A 94 -16.83 6.04 10.71
CA ALA A 94 -17.61 7.28 10.73
C ALA A 94 -16.76 8.55 10.84
N ALA A 95 -15.51 8.43 11.32
CA ALA A 95 -14.57 9.55 11.38
C ALA A 95 -13.86 9.82 10.04
N GLU A 96 -14.08 8.98 9.02
CA GLU A 96 -13.54 9.11 7.66
C GLU A 96 -12.03 9.48 7.61
N PRO A 97 -11.15 8.72 8.27
CA PRO A 97 -9.72 9.02 8.26
C PRO A 97 -9.16 8.89 6.84
N THR A 98 -8.44 9.91 6.39
CA THR A 98 -7.74 9.90 5.08
C THR A 98 -6.32 9.38 5.20
N ARG A 99 -5.74 9.43 6.42
CA ARG A 99 -4.39 8.93 6.73
C ARG A 99 -4.42 7.84 7.78
N LEU A 100 -3.45 6.94 7.71
CA LEU A 100 -3.29 5.87 8.70
C LEU A 100 -3.10 6.44 10.13
N GLN A 101 -2.39 7.56 10.26
CA GLN A 101 -2.18 8.22 11.57
C GLN A 101 -3.48 8.74 12.17
N ASP A 102 -4.40 9.25 11.35
CA ASP A 102 -5.70 9.74 11.80
C ASP A 102 -6.54 8.56 12.31
N ALA A 103 -6.55 7.45 11.58
CA ALA A 103 -7.24 6.23 11.99
C ALA A 103 -6.70 5.69 13.33
N ILE A 104 -5.37 5.68 13.51
CA ILE A 104 -4.72 5.28 14.77
C ILE A 104 -5.11 6.22 15.92
N HIS A 105 -5.08 7.53 15.68
CA HIS A 105 -5.43 8.52 16.70
C HIS A 105 -6.88 8.37 17.16
N VAL A 106 -7.82 8.23 16.22
CA VAL A 106 -9.25 8.03 16.54
C VAL A 106 -9.46 6.72 17.31
N ALA A 107 -8.85 5.62 16.87
CA ALA A 107 -8.97 4.33 17.55
C ALA A 107 -8.45 4.39 19.00
N ASN A 108 -7.30 5.05 19.22
CA ASN A 108 -6.72 5.22 20.56
C ASN A 108 -7.62 6.06 21.47
N ASN A 109 -8.15 7.18 20.97
CA ASN A 109 -9.06 8.03 21.73
C ASN A 109 -10.32 7.27 22.16
N LEU A 110 -10.87 6.43 21.28
CA LEU A 110 -12.04 5.60 21.58
C LEU A 110 -11.74 4.53 22.64
N MET A 111 -10.55 3.93 22.60
CA MET A 111 -10.10 2.99 23.64
C MET A 111 -9.98 3.69 24.99
N ASP A 112 -9.36 4.87 25.05
CA ASP A 112 -9.21 5.64 26.28
C ASP A 112 -10.55 6.10 26.88
N GLN A 113 -11.52 6.47 26.03
CA GLN A 113 -12.86 6.83 26.48
C GLN A 113 -13.59 5.65 27.13
N LYS A 114 -13.47 4.44 26.57
CA LYS A 114 -14.09 3.25 27.17
C LYS A 114 -13.43 2.84 28.49
N LEU A 115 -12.10 2.94 28.59
CA LEU A 115 -11.39 2.71 29.85
C LEU A 115 -11.80 3.69 30.96
N LYS A 116 -12.12 4.94 30.60
CA LYS A 116 -12.62 5.95 31.56
C LYS A 116 -14.09 5.75 31.93
N ALA A 117 -14.90 5.18 31.04
CA ALA A 117 -16.32 4.92 31.29
C ALA A 117 -16.56 3.75 32.27
N ASP A 118 -15.63 2.79 32.36
CA ASP A 118 -15.73 1.63 33.25
C ASP A 118 -15.29 1.89 34.71
N LYS A 119 -14.93 3.14 35.08
CA LYS A 119 -14.70 3.46 36.49
C LYS A 119 -16.03 3.53 37.25
N PRO A 120 -16.20 2.78 38.37
CA PRO A 120 -17.44 2.81 39.14
C PRO A 120 -17.67 4.22 39.70
N LYS A 121 -18.87 4.75 39.48
CA LYS A 121 -19.33 5.99 40.14
C LYS A 121 -19.55 5.68 41.62
N ASP A 122 -18.63 6.13 42.45
CA ASP A 122 -18.77 6.04 43.91
C ASP A 122 -19.80 7.09 44.34
N ASN A 123 -21.07 6.66 44.44
CA ASN A 123 -22.16 7.48 44.95
C ASN A 123 -22.44 7.07 46.40
N THR A 124 -21.82 7.76 47.37
CA THR A 124 -22.36 7.73 48.74
C THR A 124 -22.74 9.15 49.15
N LEU A 125 -24.05 9.36 49.23
CA LEU A 125 -24.71 10.58 49.64
C LEU A 125 -24.33 10.97 51.07
N THR A 126 -24.18 12.27 51.25
CA THR A 126 -24.29 12.99 52.51
C THR A 126 -25.65 12.70 53.15
N ASP A 127 -25.67 12.39 54.45
CA ASP A 127 -26.78 12.90 55.27
C ASP A 127 -26.25 13.33 56.65
N SER A 128 -26.48 14.59 56.95
CA SER A 128 -26.16 15.26 58.20
C SER A 128 -27.39 15.18 59.10
N VAL A 129 -27.25 14.69 60.33
CA VAL A 129 -28.24 14.96 61.39
C VAL A 129 -27.50 15.47 62.64
N PRO A 130 -27.97 16.58 63.26
CA PRO A 130 -27.23 17.28 64.31
C PRO A 130 -27.63 16.87 65.73
N GLY A 131 -26.63 16.86 66.62
CA GLY A 131 -26.74 17.20 68.03
C GLY A 131 -27.30 16.15 69.00
N GLN A 132 -26.46 15.71 69.95
CA GLN A 132 -26.79 15.78 71.37
C GLN A 132 -25.53 15.73 72.25
N ASN A 133 -25.39 16.79 73.05
CA ASN A 133 -24.50 16.99 74.19
C ASN A 133 -24.73 15.90 75.25
N VAL A 134 -23.69 15.41 75.94
CA VAL A 134 -23.60 15.39 77.42
C VAL A 134 -22.11 15.25 77.83
N ALA A 135 -21.62 16.22 78.60
CA ALA A 135 -20.38 16.16 79.38
C ALA A 135 -20.55 15.32 80.65
N SER A 136 -19.51 14.61 81.12
CA SER A 136 -19.14 14.58 82.55
C SER A 136 -17.91 13.70 82.86
N ARG A 137 -16.96 14.36 83.53
CA ARG A 137 -15.94 13.89 84.51
C ARG A 137 -14.76 13.05 84.04
#